data_AF-A0A920CYX6-F1
#
_entry.id   AF-A0A920CYX6-F1
#
_cell.length_a   1.000
_cell.length_b   1.000
_cell.length_c   1.000
_cell.angle_alpha   90.00
_cell.angle_beta   90.00
_cell.angle_gamma   90.00
#
_symmetry.space_group_name_H-M   'P 1'
#
loop_
_entity.id
_entity.type
_entity.pdbx_description
1 polymer ?
#
loop_
_entity_poly.entity_id
_entity_poly.type
_entity_poly.pdbx_seq_one_letter_code
_entity_poly.pdbx_strand_id
1 'polypeptide(L)'
;MRIQTRDKAFWSVLASPFVIIGLGFLTATAFNALIEGWAWVPLAIVYWSSMGYCIWRFKGDKPLAHWLKKSRKAPVWITITLLLGMFPLTILVMNYHLFDSVWLVVFWLLFALINPLLEEYYWRGILLDRLLLKFPQWAAVLFTTILFMISHPLMWGVFSAANRSYHLYIFLFVAGIVWAITYLKTKSLRYVVLSHFIVDIGNLTVLTFLNIYVPPAM
;
A
#
# COMPACT_ATOMS: atom_id res chain seq x y z
N MET A 1 27.85 21.15 -8.11
CA MET A 1 26.39 21.37 -8.31
C MET A 1 25.56 20.07 -8.41
N ARG A 2 25.97 19.05 -9.19
CA ARG A 2 25.22 17.76 -9.36
C ARG A 2 25.10 16.86 -8.11
N ILE A 3 26.02 16.93 -7.15
CA ILE A 3 26.01 16.10 -5.93
C ILE A 3 24.98 16.63 -4.93
N GLN A 4 24.97 17.96 -4.73
CA GLN A 4 24.07 18.64 -3.80
C GLN A 4 22.59 18.46 -4.16
N THR A 5 22.25 18.37 -5.45
CA THR A 5 20.88 18.11 -5.91
C THR A 5 20.44 16.66 -5.67
N ARG A 6 21.37 15.70 -5.72
CA ARG A 6 21.08 14.28 -5.41
C ARG A 6 20.84 14.06 -3.91
N ASP A 7 21.60 14.74 -3.06
CA ASP A 7 21.40 14.66 -1.60
C ASP A 7 20.08 15.28 -1.16
N LYS A 8 19.72 16.47 -1.68
CA LYS A 8 18.42 17.08 -1.40
C LYS A 8 17.27 16.16 -1.80
N ALA A 9 17.34 15.56 -2.99
CA ALA A 9 16.32 14.63 -3.46
C ALA A 9 16.25 13.33 -2.63
N PHE A 10 17.35 12.88 -2.02
CA PHE A 10 17.33 11.75 -1.10
C PHE A 10 16.53 12.08 0.17
N TRP A 11 16.86 13.21 0.82
CA TRP A 11 16.21 13.61 2.06
C TRP A 11 14.71 13.92 1.87
N SER A 12 14.33 14.50 0.72
CA SER A 12 12.92 14.70 0.39
C SER A 12 12.14 13.38 0.28
N VAL A 13 12.73 12.35 -0.34
CA VAL A 13 12.11 11.01 -0.44
C VAL A 13 12.09 10.31 0.93
N LEU A 14 13.13 10.47 1.75
CA LEU A 14 13.14 9.92 3.11
C LEU A 14 12.03 10.53 3.97
N ALA A 15 11.77 11.84 3.82
CA ALA A 15 10.75 12.56 4.57
C ALA A 15 9.32 12.39 4.01
N SER A 16 9.17 12.06 2.72
CA SER A 16 7.85 11.98 2.06
C SER A 16 6.85 11.03 2.73
N PRO A 17 7.19 9.84 3.27
CA PRO A 17 6.16 9.00 3.89
C PRO A 17 5.54 9.66 5.12
N PHE A 18 6.29 10.42 5.91
CA PHE A 18 5.74 11.15 7.06
C PHE A 18 4.77 12.25 6.63
N VAL A 19 5.09 12.96 5.55
CA VAL A 19 4.20 13.98 4.98
C VAL A 19 2.92 13.35 4.43
N ILE A 20 3.04 12.27 3.65
CA ILE A 20 1.90 11.56 3.07
C ILE A 20 0.98 11.00 4.18
N ILE A 21 1.55 10.35 5.19
CA ILE A 21 0.80 9.82 6.34
C ILE A 21 0.15 10.95 7.13
N GLY A 22 0.87 12.05 7.38
CA GLY A 22 0.32 13.21 8.09
C GLY A 22 -0.86 13.85 7.35
N LEU A 23 -0.72 14.08 6.04
CA LEU A 23 -1.81 14.59 5.20
C LEU A 23 -3.00 13.62 5.16
N GLY A 24 -2.72 12.32 5.06
CA GLY A 24 -3.73 11.26 5.13
C GLY A 24 -4.49 11.27 6.45
N PHE A 25 -3.78 11.25 7.59
CA PHE A 25 -4.37 11.31 8.93
C PHE A 25 -5.26 12.54 9.11
N LEU A 26 -4.78 13.72 8.71
CA LEU A 26 -5.56 14.97 8.79
C LEU A 26 -6.81 14.91 7.93
N THR A 27 -6.69 14.41 6.70
CA THR A 27 -7.83 14.24 5.78
C THR A 27 -8.84 13.26 6.35
N ALA A 28 -8.39 12.10 6.81
CA ALA A 28 -9.23 11.07 7.41
C ALA A 28 -9.98 11.62 8.63
N THR A 29 -9.29 12.32 9.52
CA THR A 29 -9.88 12.90 10.73
C THR A 29 -10.91 13.97 10.40
N ALA A 30 -10.58 14.90 9.50
CA ALA A 30 -11.47 15.99 9.11
C ALA A 30 -12.75 15.48 8.44
N PHE A 31 -12.63 14.52 7.51
CA PHE A 31 -13.78 14.00 6.78
C PHE A 31 -14.56 12.93 7.57
N ASN A 32 -13.92 12.16 8.46
CA ASN A 32 -14.64 11.21 9.30
C ASN A 32 -15.67 11.89 10.21
N ALA A 33 -15.37 13.10 10.69
CA ALA A 33 -16.32 13.89 11.46
C ALA A 33 -17.54 14.38 10.65
N LEU A 34 -17.48 14.34 9.32
CA LEU A 34 -18.51 14.87 8.42
C LEU A 34 -19.30 13.77 7.70
N ILE A 35 -18.62 12.71 7.27
CA ILE A 35 -19.16 11.65 6.39
C ILE A 35 -18.78 10.23 6.87
N GLU A 36 -18.26 10.10 8.09
CA GLU A 36 -17.95 8.82 8.74
C GLU A 36 -17.11 7.88 7.85
N GLY A 37 -17.55 6.64 7.64
CA GLY A 37 -16.86 5.65 6.81
C GLY A 37 -16.56 6.14 5.40
N TRP A 38 -17.39 7.01 4.80
CA TRP A 38 -17.14 7.57 3.47
C TRP A 38 -15.92 8.49 3.39
N ALA A 39 -15.31 8.84 4.52
CA ALA A 39 -14.02 9.52 4.58
C ALA A 39 -12.90 8.77 3.82
N TRP A 40 -13.09 7.48 3.53
CA TRP A 40 -12.18 6.71 2.69
C TRP A 40 -12.00 7.32 1.29
N VAL A 41 -13.03 7.94 0.70
CA VAL A 41 -12.95 8.53 -0.65
C VAL A 41 -12.00 9.74 -0.69
N PRO A 42 -12.23 10.82 0.10
CA PRO A 42 -11.30 11.96 0.11
C PRO A 42 -9.90 11.56 0.58
N LEU A 43 -9.80 10.62 1.55
CA LEU A 43 -8.51 10.07 1.96
C LEU A 43 -7.79 9.40 0.79
N ALA A 44 -8.45 8.51 0.05
CA ALA A 44 -7.86 7.82 -1.10
C ALA A 44 -7.37 8.83 -2.15
N ILE A 45 -8.17 9.86 -2.46
CA ILE A 45 -7.78 10.90 -3.41
C ILE A 45 -6.50 11.63 -2.95
N VAL A 46 -6.44 12.08 -1.70
CA VAL A 46 -5.26 12.79 -1.16
C VAL A 46 -4.04 11.87 -1.12
N TYR A 47 -4.22 10.65 -0.64
CA TYR A 47 -3.17 9.66 -0.49
C TYR A 47 -2.56 9.26 -1.84
N TRP A 48 -3.43 8.88 -2.80
CA TRP A 48 -3.03 8.54 -4.16
C TRP A 48 -2.40 9.71 -4.90
N SER A 49 -2.93 10.92 -4.76
CA SER A 49 -2.36 12.12 -5.39
C SER A 49 -0.98 12.43 -4.83
N SER A 50 -0.78 12.29 -3.53
CA SER A 50 0.51 12.55 -2.87
C SER A 50 1.57 11.54 -3.27
N MET A 51 1.21 10.25 -3.34
CA MET A 51 2.10 9.21 -3.88
C MET A 51 2.37 9.40 -5.36
N GLY A 52 1.34 9.70 -6.16
CA GLY A 52 1.46 9.99 -7.60
C GLY A 52 2.39 11.16 -7.87
N TYR A 53 2.29 12.24 -7.08
CA TYR A 53 3.22 13.37 -7.12
C TYR A 53 4.65 12.92 -6.81
N CYS A 54 4.87 12.14 -5.76
CA CYS A 54 6.19 11.62 -5.42
C CYS A 54 6.77 10.74 -6.53
N ILE A 55 5.95 9.85 -7.11
CA ILE A 55 6.34 9.00 -8.23
C ILE A 55 6.75 9.86 -9.43
N TRP A 56 5.90 10.79 -9.84
CA TRP A 56 6.17 11.70 -10.95
C TRP A 56 7.45 12.52 -10.72
N ARG A 57 7.61 13.07 -9.51
CA ARG A 57 8.71 13.97 -9.16
C ARG A 57 10.05 13.29 -8.95
N PHE A 58 10.06 12.06 -8.42
CA PHE A 58 11.28 11.38 -7.95
C PHE A 58 11.67 10.14 -8.76
N LYS A 59 10.85 9.69 -9.73
CA LYS A 59 11.22 8.59 -10.65
C LYS A 59 12.47 8.86 -11.50
N GLY A 60 12.79 10.14 -11.71
CA GLY A 60 13.85 10.59 -12.63
C GLY A 60 13.54 10.18 -14.08
N ASP A 61 14.57 9.71 -14.79
CA ASP A 61 14.47 9.33 -16.20
C ASP A 61 13.86 7.94 -16.40
N LYS A 62 13.58 7.20 -15.31
CA LYS A 62 12.97 5.86 -15.42
C LYS A 62 11.51 6.00 -15.91
N PRO A 63 11.09 5.27 -16.95
CA PRO A 63 9.67 5.13 -17.28
C PRO A 63 8.99 4.22 -16.25
N LEU A 64 7.69 4.42 -15.99
CA LEU A 64 6.96 3.58 -15.01
C LEU A 64 7.00 2.09 -15.38
N ALA A 65 6.92 1.79 -16.68
CA ALA A 65 7.04 0.45 -17.22
C ALA A 65 8.34 -0.28 -16.83
N HIS A 66 9.40 0.44 -16.44
CA HIS A 66 10.64 -0.16 -15.97
C HIS A 66 10.43 -0.99 -14.70
N TRP A 67 9.57 -0.56 -13.78
CA TRP A 67 9.27 -1.35 -12.57
C TRP A 67 8.33 -2.53 -12.87
N LEU A 68 7.56 -2.49 -13.96
CA LEU A 68 6.71 -3.58 -14.43
C LEU A 68 7.35 -4.42 -15.54
N LYS A 69 8.68 -4.43 -15.65
CA LYS A 69 9.40 -5.32 -16.58
C LYS A 69 9.25 -6.79 -16.19
N LYS A 70 9.60 -7.70 -17.11
CA LYS A 70 9.60 -9.14 -16.85
C LYS A 70 10.45 -9.47 -15.63
N SER A 71 9.88 -10.23 -14.70
CA SER A 71 10.51 -10.63 -13.45
C SER A 71 11.72 -11.53 -13.69
N ARG A 72 12.80 -11.33 -12.93
CA ARG A 72 13.87 -12.33 -12.80
C ARG A 72 13.34 -13.57 -12.08
N LYS A 73 13.93 -14.73 -12.37
CA LYS A 73 13.55 -16.00 -11.75
C LYS A 73 13.85 -15.96 -10.25
N ALA A 74 12.80 -16.00 -9.43
CA ALA A 74 12.88 -16.14 -7.98
C ALA A 74 11.65 -16.93 -7.48
N PRO A 75 11.49 -18.21 -7.91
CA PRO A 75 10.23 -18.95 -7.78
C PRO A 75 9.74 -19.05 -6.34
N VAL A 76 10.64 -19.32 -5.38
CA VAL A 76 10.29 -19.40 -3.95
C VAL A 76 9.63 -18.11 -3.47
N TRP A 77 10.23 -16.95 -3.75
CA TRP A 77 9.70 -15.65 -3.31
C TRP A 77 8.42 -15.26 -4.03
N ILE A 78 8.30 -15.59 -5.32
CA ILE A 78 7.07 -15.40 -6.08
C ILE A 78 5.93 -16.24 -5.46
N THR A 79 6.18 -17.52 -5.17
CA THR A 79 5.19 -18.41 -4.54
C THR A 79 4.77 -17.90 -3.17
N ILE A 80 5.72 -17.57 -2.28
CA ILE A 80 5.40 -17.01 -0.96
C ILE A 80 4.55 -15.74 -1.08
N THR A 81 4.89 -14.86 -2.02
CA THR A 81 4.15 -13.61 -2.25
C THR A 81 2.72 -13.86 -2.71
N LEU A 82 2.50 -14.81 -3.61
CA LEU A 82 1.16 -15.14 -4.09
C LEU A 82 0.34 -15.87 -3.03
N LEU A 83 0.92 -16.82 -2.29
CA LEU A 83 0.26 -17.50 -1.18
C LEU A 83 -0.19 -16.50 -0.11
N LEU A 84 0.69 -15.56 0.25
CA LEU A 84 0.36 -14.51 1.19
C LEU A 84 -0.76 -13.60 0.68
N GLY A 85 -0.71 -13.25 -0.62
CA GLY A 85 -1.74 -12.43 -1.26
C GLY A 85 -3.12 -13.10 -1.30
N MET A 86 -3.15 -14.44 -1.44
CA MET A 86 -4.38 -15.22 -1.46
C MET A 86 -4.99 -15.44 -0.07
N PHE A 87 -4.25 -15.20 1.02
CA PHE A 87 -4.73 -15.46 2.38
C PHE A 87 -6.08 -14.77 2.69
N PRO A 88 -6.29 -13.48 2.35
CA PRO A 88 -7.57 -12.80 2.53
C PRO A 88 -8.72 -13.32 1.67
N LEU A 89 -8.50 -14.13 0.63
CA LEU A 89 -9.60 -14.59 -0.24
C LEU A 89 -10.64 -15.42 0.52
N THR A 90 -10.27 -16.03 1.64
CA THR A 90 -11.21 -16.73 2.53
C THR A 90 -12.28 -15.78 3.07
N ILE A 91 -11.91 -14.53 3.39
CA ILE A 91 -12.84 -13.49 3.84
C ILE A 91 -13.87 -13.20 2.76
N LEU A 92 -13.43 -12.95 1.52
CA LEU A 92 -14.32 -12.75 0.38
C LEU A 92 -15.27 -13.93 0.17
N VAL A 93 -14.75 -15.17 0.14
CA VAL A 93 -15.58 -16.36 -0.11
C VAL A 93 -16.65 -16.54 0.97
N MET A 94 -16.35 -16.21 2.23
CA MET A 94 -17.31 -16.34 3.32
C MET A 94 -18.30 -15.16 3.41
N ASN A 95 -17.98 -14.01 2.81
CA ASN A 95 -18.71 -12.76 3.02
C ASN A 95 -19.14 -12.04 1.72
N TYR A 96 -19.10 -12.70 0.57
CA TYR A 96 -19.51 -12.09 -0.70
C TYR A 96 -21.00 -11.67 -0.72
N HIS A 97 -21.83 -12.24 0.15
CA HIS A 97 -23.23 -11.85 0.31
C HIS A 97 -23.41 -10.42 0.85
N LEU A 98 -22.36 -9.81 1.39
CA LEU A 98 -22.38 -8.42 1.88
C LEU A 98 -22.39 -7.39 0.74
N PHE A 99 -22.17 -7.79 -0.51
CA PHE A 99 -22.33 -6.91 -1.67
C PHE A 99 -23.82 -6.76 -2.00
N ASP A 100 -24.49 -5.82 -1.31
CA ASP A 100 -25.91 -5.50 -1.51
C ASP A 100 -26.16 -4.47 -2.64
N SER A 101 -25.09 -3.88 -3.19
CA SER A 101 -25.16 -2.80 -4.16
C SER A 101 -24.07 -2.91 -5.23
N VAL A 102 -24.45 -2.68 -6.50
CA VAL A 102 -23.52 -2.64 -7.63
C VAL A 102 -22.44 -1.56 -7.45
N TRP A 103 -22.76 -0.45 -6.77
CA TRP A 103 -21.82 0.62 -6.52
C TRP A 103 -20.71 0.21 -5.55
N LEU A 104 -21.01 -0.65 -4.56
CA LEU A 104 -19.98 -1.20 -3.68
C LEU A 104 -19.00 -2.07 -4.45
N VAL A 105 -19.50 -2.89 -5.39
CA VAL A 105 -18.65 -3.69 -6.28
C VAL A 105 -17.76 -2.78 -7.14
N VAL A 106 -18.32 -1.73 -7.73
CA VAL A 106 -17.56 -0.79 -8.56
C VAL A 106 -16.47 -0.09 -7.74
N PHE A 107 -16.79 0.47 -6.57
CA PHE A 107 -15.80 1.14 -5.73
C PHE A 107 -14.72 0.18 -5.23
N TRP A 108 -15.11 -1.03 -4.84
CA TRP A 108 -14.19 -2.09 -4.42
C TRP A 108 -13.19 -2.45 -5.52
N LEU A 109 -13.68 -2.70 -6.75
CA LEU A 109 -12.81 -3.03 -7.88
C LEU A 109 -11.90 -1.85 -8.29
N LEU A 110 -12.43 -0.62 -8.28
CA LEU A 110 -11.64 0.58 -8.59
C LEU A 110 -10.52 0.79 -7.56
N PHE A 111 -10.84 0.65 -6.27
CA PHE A 111 -9.86 0.74 -5.20
C PHE A 111 -8.78 -0.34 -5.39
N ALA A 112 -9.19 -1.61 -5.53
CA ALA A 112 -8.27 -2.73 -5.69
C ALA A 112 -7.39 -2.61 -6.94
N LEU A 113 -7.85 -1.94 -8.01
CA LEU A 113 -7.04 -1.73 -9.20
C LEU A 113 -6.00 -0.60 -9.03
N ILE A 114 -6.40 0.51 -8.42
CA ILE A 114 -5.58 1.74 -8.34
C ILE A 114 -4.60 1.66 -7.17
N ASN A 115 -5.08 1.24 -5.99
CA ASN A 115 -4.32 1.29 -4.76
C ASN A 115 -2.99 0.50 -4.82
N PRO A 116 -2.98 -0.78 -5.24
CA PRO A 116 -1.75 -1.56 -5.33
C PRO A 116 -0.73 -0.97 -6.29
N LEU A 117 -1.16 -0.36 -7.38
CA LEU A 117 -0.24 0.26 -8.32
C LEU A 117 0.48 1.42 -7.65
N LEU A 118 -0.25 2.39 -7.14
CA LEU A 118 0.34 3.60 -6.56
C LEU A 118 1.17 3.29 -5.31
N GLU A 119 0.66 2.44 -4.42
CA GLU A 119 1.39 2.04 -3.22
C GLU A 119 2.68 1.33 -3.57
N GLU A 120 2.67 0.33 -4.46
CA GLU A 120 3.88 -0.42 -4.77
C GLU A 120 4.90 0.39 -5.58
N TYR A 121 4.44 1.25 -6.49
CA TYR A 121 5.33 2.20 -7.16
C TYR A 121 6.00 3.14 -6.17
N TYR A 122 5.27 3.62 -5.17
CA TYR A 122 5.82 4.52 -4.18
C TYR A 122 6.73 3.79 -3.17
N TRP A 123 6.18 2.83 -2.42
CA TRP A 123 6.88 2.18 -1.31
C TRP A 123 8.09 1.37 -1.78
N ARG A 124 7.96 0.59 -2.87
CA ARG A 124 9.03 -0.29 -3.37
C ARG A 124 9.80 0.37 -4.51
N GLY A 125 9.09 1.02 -5.43
CA GLY A 125 9.71 1.63 -6.61
C GLY A 125 10.50 2.91 -6.31
N ILE A 126 9.97 3.81 -5.47
CA ILE A 126 10.61 5.10 -5.16
C ILE A 126 11.38 5.05 -3.84
N LEU A 127 10.67 4.77 -2.74
CA LEU A 127 11.22 4.91 -1.39
C LEU A 127 12.31 3.86 -1.14
N LEU A 128 11.99 2.57 -1.29
CA LEU A 128 12.97 1.50 -1.08
C LEU A 128 14.19 1.63 -2.00
N ASP A 129 14.00 1.82 -3.31
CA ASP A 129 15.10 2.05 -4.28
C ASP A 129 16.01 3.20 -3.82
N ARG A 130 15.43 4.28 -3.28
CA ARG A 130 16.19 5.45 -2.85
C ARG A 130 16.96 5.19 -1.56
N LEU A 131 16.34 4.54 -0.58
CA LEU A 131 16.96 4.22 0.70
C LEU A 131 18.19 3.32 0.54
N LEU A 132 18.13 2.36 -0.41
CA LEU A 132 19.24 1.46 -0.72
C LEU A 132 20.50 2.17 -1.24
N LEU A 133 20.43 3.46 -1.60
CA LEU A 133 21.62 4.24 -1.95
C LEU A 133 22.48 4.61 -0.75
N LYS A 134 21.92 4.65 0.47
CA LYS A 134 22.62 5.10 1.69
C LYS A 134 22.48 4.16 2.88
N PHE A 135 21.46 3.32 2.91
CA PHE A 135 21.19 2.40 4.01
C PHE A 135 21.43 0.95 3.59
N PRO A 136 21.85 0.08 4.53
CA PRO A 136 21.91 -1.36 4.27
C PRO A 136 20.51 -1.91 3.98
N GLN A 137 20.45 -2.99 3.20
CA GLN A 137 19.19 -3.54 2.70
C GLN A 137 18.17 -3.84 3.79
N TRP A 138 18.60 -4.45 4.91
CA TRP A 138 17.71 -4.80 6.01
C TRP A 138 17.06 -3.56 6.63
N ALA A 139 17.81 -2.47 6.81
CA ALA A 139 17.30 -1.23 7.39
C ALA A 139 16.30 -0.55 6.44
N ALA A 140 16.60 -0.53 5.14
CA ALA A 140 15.69 0.02 4.13
C ALA A 140 14.36 -0.77 4.08
N VAL A 141 14.43 -2.10 4.11
CA VAL A 141 13.24 -2.97 4.13
C VAL A 141 12.40 -2.76 5.40
N LEU A 142 13.04 -2.74 6.58
CA LEU A 142 12.33 -2.50 7.84
C LEU A 142 11.70 -1.12 7.87
N PHE A 143 12.42 -0.08 7.45
CA PHE A 143 11.91 1.29 7.40
C PHE A 143 10.64 1.40 6.54
N THR A 144 10.67 0.89 5.32
CA THR A 144 9.48 0.94 4.44
C THR A 144 8.34 0.08 4.96
N THR A 145 8.64 -1.07 5.57
CA THR A 145 7.63 -1.98 6.13
C THR A 145 6.91 -1.33 7.32
N ILE A 146 7.66 -0.78 8.27
CA ILE A 146 7.10 -0.19 9.49
C ILE A 146 6.22 1.01 9.13
N LEU A 147 6.68 1.90 8.25
CA LEU A 147 5.87 3.05 7.85
C LEU A 147 4.66 2.65 7.01
N PHE A 148 4.78 1.66 6.13
CA PHE A 148 3.63 1.09 5.41
C PHE A 148 2.58 0.54 6.40
N MET A 149 3.01 -0.30 7.35
CA MET A 149 2.12 -0.86 8.37
C MET A 149 1.45 0.23 9.22
N ILE A 150 2.23 1.18 9.77
CA ILE A 150 1.72 2.25 10.65
C ILE A 150 0.81 3.23 9.88
N SER A 151 1.03 3.42 8.58
CA SER A 151 0.15 4.27 7.77
C SER A 151 -1.31 3.80 7.81
N HIS A 152 -1.55 2.49 7.94
CA HIS A 152 -2.91 1.94 7.92
C HIS A 152 -3.76 2.37 9.11
N PRO A 153 -3.36 2.16 10.37
CA PRO A 153 -4.14 2.64 11.51
C PRO A 153 -4.23 4.17 11.58
N LEU A 154 -3.19 4.87 11.13
CA LEU A 154 -3.20 6.33 11.12
C LEU A 154 -4.08 6.94 10.01
N MET A 155 -4.36 6.22 8.93
CA MET A 155 -5.18 6.75 7.85
C MET A 155 -6.53 6.04 7.81
N TRP A 156 -6.54 4.78 7.39
CA TRP A 156 -7.74 3.96 7.26
C TRP A 156 -8.35 3.61 8.62
N GLY A 157 -7.52 3.43 9.64
CA GLY A 157 -7.95 3.13 11.01
C GLY A 157 -8.70 4.27 11.69
N VAL A 158 -8.67 5.50 11.15
CA VAL A 158 -9.46 6.60 11.72
C VAL A 158 -10.97 6.29 11.65
N PHE A 159 -11.44 5.68 10.56
CA PHE A 159 -12.85 5.36 10.34
C PHE A 159 -13.16 3.86 10.25
N SER A 160 -12.17 2.99 10.06
CA SER A 160 -12.39 1.54 9.90
C SER A 160 -11.92 0.75 11.13
N ALA A 161 -12.84 -0.01 11.74
CA ALA A 161 -12.54 -0.86 12.89
C ALA A 161 -11.52 -1.96 12.54
N ALA A 162 -11.67 -2.62 11.39
CA ALA A 162 -10.73 -3.65 10.92
C ALA A 162 -9.30 -3.11 10.77
N ASN A 163 -9.18 -1.84 10.35
CA ASN A 163 -7.88 -1.18 10.23
C ASN A 163 -7.25 -0.78 11.58
N ARG A 164 -7.95 -1.02 12.70
CA ARG A 164 -7.40 -0.90 14.05
C ARG A 164 -6.95 -2.24 14.63
N SER A 165 -7.21 -3.36 13.94
CA SER A 165 -6.92 -4.70 14.46
C SER A 165 -5.42 -5.02 14.44
N TYR A 166 -4.93 -5.60 15.54
CA TYR A 166 -3.55 -6.09 15.61
C TYR A 166 -3.26 -7.23 14.62
N HIS A 167 -4.28 -8.02 14.26
CA HIS A 167 -4.15 -9.05 13.23
C HIS A 167 -3.79 -8.45 11.87
N LEU A 168 -4.40 -7.31 11.51
CA LEU A 168 -4.04 -6.59 10.30
C LEU A 168 -2.60 -6.09 10.37
N TYR A 169 -2.16 -5.53 11.49
CA TYR A 169 -0.78 -5.03 11.63
C TYR A 169 0.25 -6.13 11.44
N ILE A 170 0.03 -7.31 12.04
CA ILE A 170 0.89 -8.48 11.85
C ILE A 170 0.93 -8.88 10.38
N PHE A 171 -0.23 -8.96 9.72
CA PHE A 171 -0.32 -9.29 8.31
C PHE A 171 0.42 -8.27 7.43
N LEU A 172 0.18 -6.97 7.63
CA LEU A 172 0.82 -5.89 6.88
C LEU A 172 2.33 -5.84 7.09
N PHE A 173 2.81 -6.15 8.30
CA PHE A 173 4.23 -6.23 8.59
C PHE A 173 4.89 -7.39 7.81
N VAL A 174 4.30 -8.58 7.86
CA VAL A 174 4.79 -9.75 7.12
C VAL A 174 4.72 -9.51 5.61
N ALA A 175 3.59 -9.03 5.10
CA ALA A 175 3.41 -8.65 3.71
C ALA A 175 4.42 -7.60 3.28
N GLY A 176 4.63 -6.59 4.12
CA GLY A 176 5.57 -5.51 3.87
C GLY A 176 6.99 -6.03 3.57
N ILE A 177 7.48 -6.94 4.42
CA ILE A 177 8.77 -7.61 4.26
C ILE A 177 8.80 -8.50 3.03
N VAL A 178 7.81 -9.38 2.87
CA VAL A 178 7.75 -10.35 1.76
C VAL A 178 7.74 -9.62 0.42
N TRP A 179 6.89 -8.59 0.28
CA TRP A 179 6.79 -7.77 -0.92
C TRP A 179 8.10 -7.02 -1.23
N ALA A 180 8.74 -6.45 -0.22
CA ALA A 180 10.04 -5.79 -0.39
C ALA A 180 11.11 -6.79 -0.85
N ILE A 181 11.21 -7.96 -0.23
CA ILE A 181 12.18 -9.00 -0.62
C ILE A 181 11.89 -9.50 -2.04
N THR A 182 10.63 -9.79 -2.37
CA THR A 182 10.23 -10.25 -3.70
C THR A 182 10.56 -9.22 -4.77
N TYR A 183 10.31 -7.94 -4.53
CA TYR A 183 10.73 -6.87 -5.41
C TYR A 183 12.27 -6.88 -5.60
N LEU A 184 13.03 -6.98 -4.52
CA LEU A 184 14.50 -6.97 -4.60
C LEU A 184 15.08 -8.20 -5.32
N LYS A 185 14.46 -9.37 -5.19
CA LYS A 185 14.88 -10.62 -5.84
C LYS A 185 14.46 -10.68 -7.32
N THR A 186 13.24 -10.25 -7.63
CA THR A 186 12.70 -10.29 -9.00
C THR A 186 13.08 -9.07 -9.84
N LYS A 187 13.45 -7.96 -9.20
CA LYS A 187 13.66 -6.64 -9.81
C LYS A 187 12.44 -6.17 -10.62
N SER A 188 11.24 -6.54 -10.18
CA SER A 188 9.96 -6.22 -10.81
C SER A 188 8.86 -6.11 -9.74
N LEU A 189 7.92 -5.20 -9.95
CA LEU A 189 6.74 -5.04 -9.10
C LEU A 189 5.58 -5.97 -9.50
N ARG A 190 5.64 -6.68 -10.63
CA ARG A 190 4.49 -7.44 -11.17
C ARG A 190 3.80 -8.35 -10.16
N TYR A 191 4.57 -9.22 -9.51
CA TYR A 191 4.02 -10.18 -8.55
C TYR A 191 3.64 -9.53 -7.22
N VAL A 192 4.28 -8.41 -6.88
CA VAL A 192 3.97 -7.64 -5.68
C VAL A 192 2.64 -6.91 -5.85
N VAL A 193 2.47 -6.18 -6.95
CA VAL A 193 1.22 -5.53 -7.34
C VAL A 193 0.09 -6.55 -7.47
N LEU A 194 0.35 -7.71 -8.09
CA LEU A 194 -0.67 -8.77 -8.19
C LEU A 194 -1.06 -9.32 -6.81
N SER A 195 -0.08 -9.60 -5.94
CA SER A 195 -0.36 -10.07 -4.57
C SER A 195 -1.18 -9.04 -3.79
N HIS A 196 -0.79 -7.77 -3.84
CA HIS A 196 -1.49 -6.68 -3.19
C HIS A 196 -2.91 -6.48 -3.76
N PHE A 197 -3.08 -6.54 -5.09
CA PHE A 197 -4.42 -6.58 -5.71
C PHE A 197 -5.29 -7.70 -5.14
N ILE A 198 -4.75 -8.92 -5.02
CA ILE A 198 -5.50 -10.05 -4.44
C ILE A 198 -5.84 -9.79 -2.96
N VAL A 199 -4.95 -9.15 -2.19
CA VAL A 199 -5.24 -8.72 -0.82
C VAL A 199 -6.40 -7.75 -0.77
N ASP A 200 -6.41 -6.70 -1.62
CA ASP A 200 -7.49 -5.71 -1.65
C ASP A 200 -8.84 -6.32 -2.07
N ILE A 201 -8.80 -7.27 -3.00
CA ILE A 201 -9.96 -8.08 -3.39
C ILE A 201 -10.43 -8.93 -2.20
N GLY A 202 -9.55 -9.73 -1.60
CA GLY A 202 -9.92 -10.67 -0.55
C GLY A 202 -10.38 -10.02 0.75
N ASN A 203 -9.76 -8.92 1.17
CA ASN A 203 -10.11 -8.19 2.40
C ASN A 203 -11.37 -7.33 2.27
N LEU A 204 -12.06 -7.35 1.12
CA LEU A 204 -13.27 -6.56 0.89
C LEU A 204 -13.04 -5.07 1.19
N THR A 205 -11.92 -4.50 0.76
CA THR A 205 -11.35 -3.26 1.32
C THR A 205 -12.35 -2.11 1.49
N VAL A 206 -13.22 -1.85 0.50
CA VAL A 206 -14.24 -0.79 0.61
C VAL A 206 -15.34 -1.13 1.64
N LEU A 207 -15.80 -2.37 1.72
CA LEU A 207 -16.78 -2.79 2.73
C LEU A 207 -16.17 -2.70 4.13
N THR A 208 -14.89 -3.04 4.24
CA THR A 208 -14.09 -2.90 5.46
C THR A 208 -13.94 -1.42 5.88
N PHE A 209 -13.77 -0.50 4.93
CA PHE A 209 -13.75 0.94 5.21
C PHE A 209 -15.09 1.48 5.68
N LEU A 210 -16.18 0.97 5.11
CA LEU A 210 -17.54 1.33 5.50
C LEU A 210 -18.02 0.61 6.78
N ASN A 211 -17.16 -0.22 7.40
CA ASN A 211 -17.52 -1.10 8.53
C ASN A 211 -18.73 -2.01 8.25
N ILE A 212 -19.01 -2.31 6.99
CA ILE A 212 -20.01 -3.32 6.59
C ILE A 212 -19.46 -4.71 6.92
N TYR A 213 -18.17 -4.92 6.66
CA TYR A 213 -17.44 -6.09 7.16
C TYR A 213 -16.55 -5.68 8.33
N VAL A 214 -16.70 -6.40 9.45
CA VAL A 214 -15.97 -6.22 10.70
C VAL A 214 -15.52 -7.63 11.14
N PRO A 215 -14.20 -7.92 11.20
CA PRO A 215 -13.73 -9.23 11.62
C PRO A 215 -14.28 -9.63 13.01
N PRO A 216 -14.74 -10.88 13.20
CA PRO A 216 -15.49 -11.30 14.39
C PRO A 216 -14.68 -11.41 15.70
N ALA A 217 -13.36 -11.17 15.65
CA ALA A 217 -12.44 -11.28 16.79
C ALA A 217 -11.72 -9.95 17.10
N MET A 218 -12.36 -8.82 16.79
CA MET A 218 -11.88 -7.49 17.20
C MET A 218 -12.31 -7.11 18.60
#